data_AF-A0A2D9T096-F1
#
_entry.id   AF-A0A2D9T096-F1
#
_cell.length_a   1.000
_cell.length_b   1.000
_cell.length_c   1.000
_cell.angle_alpha   90.00
_cell.angle_beta   90.00
_cell.angle_gamma   90.00
#
_symmetry.space_group_name_H-M   'P 1'
#
loop_
_entity.id
_entity.type
_entity.pdbx_description
1 polymer ?
#
loop_
_entity_poly.entity_id
_entity_poly.type
_entity_poly.pdbx_seq_one_letter_code
_entity_poly.pdbx_strand_id
1 'polypeptide(L)'
;MTEVQVRECNLDGSDAVFAIALSGWMLVELRVGRTHHLIEPKLDPRVEETVLLSVARWASSHASAVPYEIRRRLAALVCLPS
;
A
#
# COMPACT_ATOMS: atom_id res chain seq x y z
N MET A 1 2.77 10.11 16.30
CA MET A 1 2.72 10.11 14.82
C MET A 1 3.22 8.75 14.37
N THR A 2 2.42 7.96 13.66
CA THR A 2 2.84 6.62 13.20
C THR A 2 3.77 6.78 12.00
N GLU A 3 4.99 6.30 12.11
CA GLU A 3 5.92 6.28 10.98
C GLU A 3 5.57 5.11 10.06
N VAL A 4 5.46 5.35 8.75
CA VAL A 4 5.16 4.30 7.76
C VAL A 4 6.30 4.23 6.76
N GLN A 5 6.92 3.06 6.62
CA GLN A 5 7.99 2.84 5.66
C GLN A 5 7.66 1.63 4.78
N VAL A 6 7.55 1.86 3.46
CA VAL A 6 7.43 0.77 2.48
C VAL A 6 8.83 0.21 2.22
N ARG A 7 9.02 -1.08 2.49
CA ARG A 7 10.32 -1.75 2.37
C ARG A 7 10.55 -2.34 0.99
N GLU A 8 9.53 -2.99 0.46
CA GLU A 8 9.59 -3.72 -0.79
C GLU A 8 8.20 -3.83 -1.44
N CYS A 9 8.21 -4.12 -2.73
CA CYS A 9 7.04 -4.47 -3.51
C CYS A 9 7.39 -5.70 -4.35
N ASN A 10 6.65 -6.78 -4.17
CA ASN A 10 6.77 -8.02 -4.92
C ASN A 10 5.51 -8.23 -5.77
N LEU A 11 5.65 -8.94 -6.89
CA LEU A 11 4.52 -9.34 -7.73
C LEU A 11 4.18 -10.79 -7.45
N ASP A 12 2.92 -11.03 -7.10
CA ASP A 12 2.37 -12.36 -6.87
C ASP A 12 1.21 -12.58 -7.84
N GLY A 13 1.52 -13.19 -8.98
CA GLY A 13 0.59 -13.33 -10.10
C GLY A 13 0.14 -11.97 -10.66
N SER A 14 -1.12 -11.61 -10.41
CA SER A 14 -1.72 -10.34 -10.84
C SER A 14 -1.75 -9.26 -9.74
N ASP A 15 -1.29 -9.61 -8.53
CA ASP A 15 -1.33 -8.73 -7.37
C ASP A 15 0.06 -8.15 -7.10
N ALA A 16 0.08 -6.94 -6.53
CA ALA A 16 1.26 -6.35 -5.93
C ALA A 16 1.18 -6.50 -4.41
N VAL A 17 2.25 -6.99 -3.81
CA VAL A 17 2.38 -7.22 -2.38
C VAL A 17 3.44 -6.29 -1.81
N PHE A 18 3.03 -5.41 -0.91
CA PHE A 18 3.89 -4.41 -0.29
C PHE A 18 4.19 -4.82 1.15
N ALA A 19 5.47 -4.92 1.50
CA ALA A 19 5.87 -5.09 2.89
C ALA A 19 6.12 -3.71 3.52
N ILE A 20 5.48 -3.46 4.65
CA ILE A 20 5.37 -2.14 5.26
C ILE A 20 5.78 -2.24 6.73
N ALA A 21 6.72 -1.41 7.15
CA ALA A 21 7.08 -1.27 8.54
C ALA A 21 6.34 -0.08 9.15
N LEU A 22 5.52 -0.34 10.17
CA LEU A 22 4.88 0.66 11.01
C LEU A 22 5.70 0.90 12.27
N SER A 23 6.06 2.16 12.50
CA SER A 23 6.83 2.64 13.65
C SER A 23 8.15 1.89 13.88
N GLY A 24 8.65 1.17 12.87
CA GLY A 24 9.91 0.41 12.91
C GLY A 24 9.84 -0.99 13.53
N TRP A 25 8.69 -1.44 14.06
CA TRP A 25 8.59 -2.72 14.79
C TRP A 25 7.45 -3.63 14.31
N MET A 26 6.40 -3.06 13.72
CA MET A 26 5.26 -3.85 13.23
C MET A 26 5.35 -4.01 11.72
N LEU A 27 5.33 -5.26 11.24
CA LEU A 27 5.27 -5.57 9.82
C LEU A 27 3.80 -5.74 9.40
N VAL A 28 3.47 -5.07 8.30
CA VAL A 28 2.16 -5.08 7.67
C VAL A 28 2.36 -5.43 6.21
N GLU A 29 1.54 -6.34 5.70
CA GLU A 29 1.44 -6.63 4.29
C GLU A 29 0.22 -5.90 3.72
N LEU A 30 0.42 -5.13 2.65
CA LEU A 30 -0.67 -4.64 1.82
C LEU A 30 -0.64 -5.39 0.50
N ARG A 31 -1.69 -6.13 0.20
CA ARG A 31 -1.91 -6.75 -1.10
C ARG A 31 -2.88 -5.91 -1.91
N VAL A 32 -2.53 -5.61 -3.15
CA VAL A 32 -3.38 -4.85 -4.07
C VAL A 32 -3.50 -5.63 -5.36
N GLY A 33 -4.70 -6.06 -5.68
CA GLY A 33 -5.04 -6.62 -6.98
C GLY A 33 -5.78 -5.60 -7.85
N ARG A 34 -6.33 -6.08 -8.97
CA ARG A 34 -7.07 -5.23 -9.91
C ARG A 34 -8.36 -4.67 -9.32
N THR A 35 -9.03 -5.43 -8.46
CA THR A 35 -10.34 -5.05 -7.89
C THR A 35 -10.35 -5.04 -6.37
N HIS A 36 -9.49 -5.83 -5.74
CA HIS A 36 -9.37 -5.94 -4.28
C HIS A 36 -8.11 -5.26 -3.74
N HIS A 37 -8.15 -4.95 -2.45
CA HIS A 37 -6.96 -4.73 -1.64
C HIS A 37 -7.20 -5.36 -0.27
N LEU A 38 -6.13 -5.77 0.40
CA LEU A 38 -6.18 -6.39 1.72
C LEU A 38 -4.96 -5.92 2.52
N ILE A 39 -5.20 -5.48 3.76
CA ILE A 39 -4.16 -5.10 4.71
C ILE A 39 -4.14 -6.13 5.83
N GLU A 40 -2.99 -6.74 6.08
CA GLU A 40 -2.81 -7.71 7.16
C GLU A 40 -1.59 -7.35 8.03
N PRO A 41 -1.74 -7.34 9.37
CA PRO A 41 -3.00 -7.51 10.12
C PRO A 41 -3.94 -6.32 9.95
N LYS A 42 -5.22 -6.51 10.29
CA LYS A 42 -6.23 -5.43 10.27
C LYS A 42 -5.81 -4.30 11.21
N LEU A 43 -5.87 -3.06 10.74
CA LEU A 43 -5.44 -1.88 11.48
C LEU A 43 -6.63 -0.99 11.84
N ASP A 44 -6.37 0.06 12.63
CA ASP A 44 -7.32 1.15 12.79
C ASP A 44 -7.51 1.88 11.44
N PRO A 45 -8.74 2.27 11.05
CA PRO A 45 -9.00 2.92 9.76
C PRO A 45 -8.12 4.13 9.45
N ARG A 46 -7.74 4.93 10.47
CA ARG A 46 -6.85 6.09 10.27
C ARG A 46 -5.42 5.66 9.94
N VAL A 47 -4.98 4.53 10.49
CA VAL A 47 -3.68 3.94 10.20
C VAL A 47 -3.71 3.31 8.81
N GLU A 48 -4.79 2.62 8.42
CA GLU A 48 -4.97 2.08 7.07
C GLU A 48 -4.91 3.20 6.01
N GLU A 49 -5.59 4.32 6.24
CA GLU A 49 -5.54 5.49 5.35
C GLU A 49 -4.11 6.02 5.21
N THR A 50 -3.38 6.15 6.32
CA THR A 50 -1.97 6.59 6.33
C THR A 50 -1.07 5.61 5.57
N VAL A 51 -1.32 4.30 5.73
CA VAL A 51 -0.62 3.23 5.00
C VAL A 51 -0.88 3.35 3.50
N LEU A 52 -2.14 3.45 3.08
CA LEU A 52 -2.53 3.57 1.67
C LEU A 52 -1.92 4.81 1.02
N LEU A 53 -1.96 5.97 1.70
CA LEU A 53 -1.32 7.21 1.25
C LEU A 53 0.20 7.04 1.07
N SER A 54 0.86 6.40 2.03
CA SER A 54 2.31 6.17 2.00
C SER A 54 2.70 5.23 0.87
N VAL A 55 1.93 4.16 0.65
CA VAL A 55 2.15 3.21 -0.44
C VAL A 55 1.87 3.85 -1.79
N ALA A 56 0.77 4.61 -1.95
CA ALA A 56 0.47 5.32 -3.18
C ALA A 56 1.59 6.29 -3.58
N ARG A 57 2.13 7.03 -2.60
CA ARG A 57 3.28 7.91 -2.80
C ARG A 57 4.53 7.15 -3.21
N TRP A 58 4.86 6.07 -2.48
CA TRP A 58 6.01 5.24 -2.78
C TRP A 58 5.92 4.62 -4.17
N ALA A 59 4.77 4.05 -4.54
CA ALA A 59 4.51 3.44 -5.84
C ALA A 59 4.57 4.46 -6.99
N SER A 60 4.22 5.72 -6.73
CA SER A 60 4.39 6.81 -7.69
C SER A 60 5.86 7.12 -7.95
N SER A 61 6.69 7.13 -6.89
CA SER A 61 8.14 7.32 -7.00
C SER A 61 8.89 6.12 -7.58
N HIS A 62 8.32 4.91 -7.47
CA HIS A 62 8.89 3.65 -7.97
C HIS A 62 8.04 3.05 -9.09
N ALA A 63 7.65 3.90 -10.04
CA ALA A 63 6.71 3.57 -11.10
C ALA A 63 7.09 2.35 -11.97
N SER A 64 8.39 2.02 -12.06
CA SER A 64 8.89 0.84 -12.78
C SER A 64 8.73 -0.48 -12.02
N ALA A 65 8.64 -0.42 -10.68
CA ALA A 65 8.47 -1.60 -9.83
C ALA A 65 6.99 -2.01 -9.68
N VAL A 66 6.07 -1.08 -9.93
CA VAL A 66 4.64 -1.28 -9.70
C VAL A 66 3.84 -1.18 -11.01
N PRO A 67 3.10 -2.22 -11.41
CA PRO A 67 2.26 -2.20 -12.61
C PRO A 67 1.30 -1.01 -12.64
N TYR A 68 1.06 -0.48 -13.83
CA TYR A 68 0.22 0.72 -14.02
C TYR A 68 -1.19 0.58 -13.41
N GLU A 69 -1.85 -0.55 -13.63
CA GLU A 69 -3.20 -0.82 -13.09
C GLU A 69 -3.23 -0.73 -11.55
N ILE A 70 -2.20 -1.24 -10.89
CA ILE A 70 -2.06 -1.18 -9.44
C ILE A 70 -1.84 0.26 -8.97
N ARG A 71 -0.96 1.02 -9.65
CA ARG A 71 -0.74 2.43 -9.32
C ARG A 71 -2.01 3.26 -9.45
N ARG A 72 -2.78 3.02 -10.51
CA ARG A 72 -4.09 3.66 -10.72
C ARG A 72 -5.08 3.29 -9.61
N ARG A 73 -5.09 2.04 -9.17
CA ARG A 73 -5.94 1.57 -8.08
C ARG A 73 -5.56 2.23 -6.75
N LEU A 74 -4.27 2.27 -6.41
CA LEU A 74 -3.77 2.97 -5.22
C LEU A 74 -4.18 4.45 -5.22
N ALA A 75 -4.02 5.14 -6.35
CA ALA A 75 -4.48 6.52 -6.50
C ALA A 75 -6.00 6.66 -6.27
N ALA A 76 -6.80 5.73 -6.80
CA ALA A 76 -8.24 5.74 -6.58
C ALA A 76 -8.63 5.49 -5.11
N LEU A 77 -7.88 4.69 -4.37
CA LEU A 77 -8.14 4.43 -2.94
C LEU A 77 -7.89 5.67 -2.07
N VAL A 78 -6.94 6.53 -2.44
CA VAL A 78 -6.58 7.73 -1.67
C VAL A 78 -7.34 8.99 -2.12
N CYS A 79 -7.99 8.96 -3.29
CA CYS A 79 -8.76 10.09 -3.82
C CYS A 79 -10.25 10.06 -3.42
N LEU A 80 -10.71 9.04 -2.70
CA LEU A 80 -12.10 8.99 -2.24
C LEU A 80 -12.28 9.95 -1.05
N PRO A 81 -13.24 10.88 -1.08
CA PRO A 81 -13.53 11.73 0.06
C PRO A 81 -14.06 10.88 1.21
N SER A 82 -13.38 10.95 2.35
CA SER A 82 -13.76 10.36 3.64
C SER A 82 -15.10 10.86 4.16
#